data_AF-A0A7S2JQ59-F1
#
_entry.id   AF-A0A7S2JQ59-F1
#
_cell.length_a   1.000
_cell.length_b   1.000
_cell.length_c   1.000
_cell.angle_alpha   90.00
_cell.angle_beta   90.00
_cell.angle_gamma   90.00
#
_symmetry.space_group_name_H-M   'P 1'
#
loop_
_entity.id
_entity.type
_entity.pdbx_description
1 polymer ?
#
loop_
_entity_poly.entity_id
_entity_poly.type
_entity_poly.pdbx_seq_one_letter_code
_entity_poly.pdbx_strand_id
1 'polypeptide(L)'
;RRSARCGRAVANASAQRCPRHCTLTCSWCGVLHVCGVARGRCGGCGLQYCVVDEWWAYELPAAISDQDAAPLLCAGIIGYRALKRAEVPPRGRLGIYGFGSSAHLTLQLAHHTGTTVYVSTRSKKHQDVARSLGAAWAGPGDSVLPVAVDSCIVFAPAGNLVPLALQSVGKGG
;
A
#
# COMPACT_ATOMS: atom_id res chain seq x y z
N ARG A 1 32.00 24.61 -5.04
CA ARG A 1 31.79 24.89 -6.49
C ARG A 1 31.02 23.73 -7.13
N ARG A 2 29.69 23.81 -7.16
CA ARG A 2 28.78 23.25 -8.18
C ARG A 2 27.46 24.01 -7.98
N SER A 3 27.18 24.90 -8.91
CA SER A 3 26.05 25.82 -8.91
C SER A 3 24.75 25.06 -9.13
N ALA A 4 23.87 25.02 -8.13
CA ALA A 4 22.49 24.58 -8.30
C ALA A 4 21.77 25.62 -9.17
N ARG A 5 21.43 25.22 -10.41
CA ARG A 5 20.58 26.01 -11.29
C ARG A 5 19.16 25.97 -10.74
N CYS A 6 18.59 27.15 -10.56
CA CYS A 6 17.21 27.35 -10.15
C CYS A 6 16.27 26.90 -11.28
N GLY A 7 15.66 25.72 -11.12
CA GLY A 7 14.45 25.33 -11.83
C GLY A 7 13.30 25.31 -10.82
N ARG A 8 12.48 26.37 -10.81
CA ARG A 8 11.27 26.56 -9.97
C ARG A 8 11.28 25.82 -8.62
N ALA A 9 12.27 26.13 -7.77
CA ALA A 9 12.25 25.78 -6.36
C ALA A 9 11.81 27.02 -5.58
N VAL A 10 10.63 26.98 -4.96
CA VAL A 10 10.22 28.04 -4.03
C VAL A 10 11.05 27.90 -2.77
N ALA A 11 11.59 29.03 -2.36
CA ALA A 11 12.68 29.20 -1.42
C ALA A 11 12.38 28.76 0.02
N ASN A 12 13.40 28.13 0.60
CA ASN A 12 13.96 28.25 1.96
C ASN A 12 13.15 29.01 3.02
N ALA A 13 12.81 28.34 4.13
CA ALA A 13 12.49 28.99 5.40
C ALA A 13 13.14 28.24 6.58
N SER A 14 14.22 28.87 7.05
CA SER A 14 14.93 28.74 8.33
C SER A 14 14.27 27.94 9.46
N ALA A 15 15.06 27.00 9.99
CA ALA A 15 14.88 26.43 11.32
C ALA A 15 14.75 27.50 12.41
N GLN A 16 13.63 27.55 13.14
CA GLN A 16 13.54 28.22 14.44
C GLN A 16 12.64 27.45 15.43
N ARG A 17 13.33 26.78 16.37
CA ARG A 17 13.05 26.47 17.79
C ARG A 17 11.70 25.87 18.21
N CYS A 18 11.76 24.58 18.55
CA CYS A 18 10.92 23.97 19.58
C CYS A 18 11.65 24.02 20.95
N PRO A 19 11.01 24.44 22.06
CA PRO A 19 11.65 24.59 23.37
C PRO A 19 11.84 23.26 24.15
N ARG A 20 11.50 22.12 23.56
CA ARG A 20 11.82 20.80 24.13
C ARG A 20 12.57 20.00 23.09
N HIS A 21 13.87 19.84 23.35
CA HIS A 21 14.78 18.95 22.66
C HIS A 21 14.14 17.55 22.58
N CYS A 22 13.60 17.20 21.41
CA CYS A 22 13.19 15.83 21.15
C CYS A 22 14.42 15.16 20.54
N THR A 23 15.29 14.66 21.42
CA THR A 23 16.46 13.88 21.04
C THR A 23 16.01 12.68 20.21
N LEU A 24 16.61 12.57 19.04
CA LEU A 24 16.43 11.55 18.04
C LEU A 24 16.72 10.15 18.62
N THR A 25 15.69 9.41 19.06
CA THR A 25 15.57 7.93 19.05
C THR A 25 14.38 7.50 19.91
N CYS A 26 13.44 6.74 19.34
CA CYS A 26 12.42 6.04 20.11
C CYS A 26 13.03 4.75 20.67
N SER A 27 13.05 4.58 21.99
CA SER A 27 13.60 3.42 22.70
C SER A 27 12.84 2.11 22.45
N TRP A 28 11.74 2.13 21.70
CA TRP A 28 10.90 0.97 21.44
C TRP A 28 10.95 0.45 20.00
N CYS A 29 11.39 1.24 19.02
CA CYS A 29 11.36 0.83 17.62
C CYS A 29 12.55 1.27 16.75
N GLY A 30 13.47 2.12 17.23
CA GLY A 30 14.69 2.47 16.49
C GLY A 30 14.52 3.17 15.13
N VAL A 31 13.28 3.39 14.66
CA VAL A 31 12.99 4.08 13.40
C VAL A 31 12.55 5.51 13.68
N LEU A 32 13.16 6.44 12.96
CA LEU A 32 12.86 7.87 12.96
C LEU A 32 11.38 8.10 12.60
N HIS A 33 10.54 8.37 13.60
CA HIS A 33 9.30 9.09 13.38
C HIS A 33 9.67 10.57 13.25
N VAL A 34 9.70 11.10 12.03
CA VAL A 34 9.60 12.54 11.88
C VAL A 34 8.26 12.94 12.51
N CYS A 35 8.34 13.74 13.55
CA CYS A 35 7.21 14.39 14.19
C CYS A 35 6.65 15.46 13.23
N GLY A 36 6.12 15.01 12.08
CA GLY A 36 5.21 15.75 11.19
C GLY A 36 3.74 15.38 11.46
N VAL A 37 3.49 14.45 12.39
CA VAL A 37 2.14 14.08 12.87
C VAL A 37 1.87 14.75 14.22
N ALA A 38 2.19 16.04 14.34
CA ALA A 38 1.80 16.85 15.48
C ALA A 38 0.65 17.78 15.07
N ARG A 39 -0.58 17.34 15.36
CA ARG A 39 -1.85 18.08 15.29
C ARG A 39 -2.39 18.41 13.88
N GLY A 40 -3.23 17.50 13.37
CA GLY A 40 -4.56 17.89 12.88
C GLY A 40 -4.73 18.68 11.58
N ARG A 41 -3.68 18.95 10.79
CA ARG A 41 -3.86 19.38 9.39
C ARG A 41 -2.57 19.21 8.58
N CYS A 42 -2.30 17.99 8.10
CA CYS A 42 -1.61 17.91 6.81
C CYS A 42 -2.56 18.55 5.81
N GLY A 43 -2.16 19.63 5.16
CA GLY A 43 -2.80 20.01 3.92
C GLY A 43 -2.68 18.79 3.00
N GLY A 44 -3.76 18.02 2.85
CA GLY A 44 -3.71 16.77 2.12
C GLY A 44 -3.22 16.99 0.69
N CYS A 45 -2.98 15.91 -0.04
CA CYS A 45 -2.61 15.94 -1.46
C CYS A 45 -3.66 16.62 -2.38
N GLY A 46 -4.78 17.12 -1.86
CA GLY A 46 -5.76 17.92 -2.59
C GLY A 46 -5.42 19.41 -2.72
N LEU A 47 -4.16 19.81 -2.50
CA LEU A 47 -3.67 21.18 -2.65
C LEU A 47 -2.87 21.33 -3.95
N GLN A 48 -2.80 22.56 -4.49
CA GLN A 48 -1.99 22.85 -5.68
C GLN A 48 -0.47 22.74 -5.42
N TYR A 49 -0.04 22.98 -4.17
CA TYR A 49 1.36 22.92 -3.75
C TYR A 49 1.46 22.33 -2.35
N CYS A 50 2.52 21.57 -2.10
CA CYS A 50 2.89 21.08 -0.77
C CYS A 50 4.41 21.10 -0.60
N VAL A 51 4.88 21.18 0.64
CA VAL A 51 6.29 21.03 0.98
C VAL A 51 6.47 19.64 1.56
N VAL A 52 7.45 18.91 1.06
CA VAL A 52 7.81 17.57 1.50
C VAL A 52 9.30 17.54 1.82
N ASP A 53 9.67 16.70 2.78
CA ASP A 53 11.08 16.41 3.08
C ASP A 53 11.69 15.59 1.93
N GLU A 54 12.93 15.91 1.55
CA GLU A 54 13.59 15.33 0.37
C GLU A 54 13.71 13.80 0.44
N TRP A 55 13.77 13.21 1.65
CA TRP A 55 13.84 11.76 1.83
C TRP A 55 12.54 11.05 1.46
N TRP A 56 11.44 11.79 1.35
CA TRP A 56 10.12 11.27 0.97
C TRP A 56 9.70 11.73 -0.44
N ALA A 57 10.56 12.48 -1.14
CA ALA A 57 10.37 12.88 -2.52
C ALA A 57 11.03 11.88 -3.47
N TYR A 58 10.23 11.04 -4.11
CA TYR A 58 10.74 10.06 -5.07
C TYR A 58 10.80 10.68 -6.47
N GLU A 59 11.93 10.49 -7.14
CA GLU A 59 12.03 10.77 -8.58
C GLU A 59 11.21 9.73 -9.35
N LEU A 60 10.27 10.21 -10.16
CA LEU A 60 9.42 9.35 -10.98
C LEU A 60 10.10 9.07 -12.32
N PRO A 61 10.11 7.81 -12.80
CA PRO A 61 10.60 7.50 -14.13
C PRO A 61 9.81 8.25 -15.21
N ALA A 62 10.49 8.77 -16.24
CA ALA A 62 9.83 9.46 -17.36
C ALA A 62 8.84 8.58 -18.15
N ALA A 63 8.93 7.25 -18.00
CA ALA A 63 8.06 6.29 -18.64
C ALA A 63 6.66 6.17 -18.01
N ILE A 64 6.44 6.73 -16.81
CA ILE A 64 5.14 6.71 -16.14
C ILE A 64 4.59 8.14 -16.01
N SER A 65 3.32 8.32 -16.36
CA SER A 65 2.65 9.62 -16.18
C SER A 65 2.44 9.91 -14.69
N ASP A 66 2.36 11.19 -14.32
CA ASP A 66 2.03 11.58 -12.94
C ASP A 66 0.66 11.01 -12.49
N GLN A 67 -0.30 10.91 -13.42
CA GLN A 67 -1.63 10.36 -13.15
C GLN A 67 -1.58 8.88 -12.80
N ASP A 68 -0.74 8.11 -13.50
CA ASP A 68 -0.56 6.68 -13.25
C ASP A 68 0.34 6.40 -12.05
N ALA A 69 1.31 7.29 -11.77
CA ALA A 69 2.20 7.18 -10.63
C ALA A 69 1.51 7.49 -9.29
N ALA A 70 0.58 8.46 -9.27
CA ALA A 70 -0.13 8.88 -8.06
C ALA A 70 -0.75 7.72 -7.25
N PRO A 71 -1.52 6.77 -7.84
CA PRO A 71 -2.07 5.65 -7.08
C PRO A 71 -1.01 4.66 -6.59
N LEU A 72 0.15 4.57 -7.25
CA LEU A 72 1.25 3.69 -6.81
C LEU A 72 1.86 4.15 -5.49
N LEU A 73 1.94 5.45 -5.25
CA LEU A 73 2.55 6.05 -4.05
C LEU A 73 1.69 5.90 -2.79
N CYS A 74 0.41 5.50 -2.92
CA CYS A 74 -0.48 5.28 -1.79
C CYS A 74 -1.02 3.84 -1.77
N ALA A 75 -1.93 3.53 -2.69
CA ALA A 75 -2.52 2.20 -2.78
C ALA A 75 -1.48 1.15 -3.19
N GLY A 76 -0.57 1.51 -4.10
CA GLY A 76 0.49 0.62 -4.57
C GLY A 76 1.49 0.26 -3.49
N ILE A 77 2.01 1.22 -2.73
CA ILE A 77 2.98 0.93 -1.67
C ILE A 77 2.36 0.10 -0.54
N ILE A 78 1.09 0.33 -0.20
CA ILE A 78 0.35 -0.50 0.76
C ILE A 78 0.21 -1.92 0.22
N GLY A 79 -0.25 -2.06 -1.03
CA GLY A 79 -0.43 -3.36 -1.68
C GLY A 79 0.88 -4.15 -1.82
N TYR A 80 1.94 -3.49 -2.27
CA TYR A 80 3.27 -4.08 -2.42
C TYR A 80 3.85 -4.55 -1.08
N ARG A 81 3.76 -3.71 -0.03
CA ARG A 81 4.23 -4.10 1.30
C ARG A 81 3.43 -5.27 1.87
N ALA A 82 2.11 -5.28 1.68
CA ALA A 82 1.26 -6.39 2.09
C ALA A 82 1.62 -7.68 1.35
N LEU A 83 1.85 -7.62 0.04
CA LEU A 83 2.27 -8.77 -0.77
C LEU A 83 3.63 -9.31 -0.33
N LYS A 84 4.61 -8.43 -0.07
CA LYS A 84 5.92 -8.84 0.44
C LYS A 84 5.84 -9.51 1.81
N ARG A 85 4.99 -8.98 2.70
CA ARG A 85 4.73 -9.53 4.04
C ARG A 85 3.95 -10.83 4.02
N ALA A 86 3.14 -11.06 2.98
CA ALA A 86 2.42 -12.31 2.82
C ALA A 86 3.38 -13.47 2.53
N GLU A 87 4.60 -13.22 2.05
CA GLU A 87 5.63 -14.25 1.84
C GLU A 87 5.14 -15.47 1.05
N VAL A 88 4.24 -15.21 0.08
CA VAL A 88 3.65 -16.26 -0.75
C VAL A 88 4.76 -17.02 -1.48
N PRO A 89 4.80 -18.36 -1.39
CA PRO A 89 5.79 -19.17 -2.10
C PRO A 89 5.76 -18.90 -3.61
N PRO A 90 6.87 -19.09 -4.34
CA PRO A 90 6.86 -18.99 -5.80
C PRO A 90 5.78 -19.88 -6.42
N ARG A 91 4.91 -19.29 -7.24
CA ARG A 91 3.72 -19.95 -7.81
C ARG A 91 2.70 -20.47 -6.78
N GLY A 92 2.74 -19.92 -5.56
CA GLY A 92 1.78 -20.20 -4.50
C GLY A 92 0.41 -19.58 -4.75
N ARG A 93 -0.43 -19.64 -3.74
CA ARG A 93 -1.82 -19.20 -3.73
C ARG A 93 -2.00 -18.08 -2.71
N LEU A 94 -2.58 -16.98 -3.17
CA LEU A 94 -2.86 -15.81 -2.33
C LEU A 94 -4.37 -15.57 -2.24
N GLY A 95 -4.88 -15.47 -1.02
CA GLY A 95 -6.21 -14.96 -0.73
C GLY A 95 -6.23 -13.45 -0.55
N ILE A 96 -7.20 -12.76 -1.14
CA ILE A 96 -7.43 -11.33 -0.94
C ILE A 96 -8.88 -11.09 -0.51
N TYR A 97 -9.06 -10.47 0.67
CA TYR A 97 -10.35 -10.08 1.20
C TYR A 97 -10.56 -8.57 1.09
N GLY A 98 -11.59 -8.19 0.33
CA GLY A 98 -11.86 -6.81 -0.05
C GLY A 98 -11.10 -6.40 -1.31
N PHE A 99 -11.82 -5.83 -2.28
CA PHE A 99 -11.25 -5.52 -3.59
C PHE A 99 -11.36 -4.03 -3.93
N GLY A 100 -10.61 -3.20 -3.18
CA GLY A 100 -10.45 -1.75 -3.38
C GLY A 100 -9.15 -1.40 -4.12
N SER A 101 -8.75 -0.13 -4.13
CA SER A 101 -7.59 0.37 -4.91
C SER A 101 -6.29 -0.42 -4.68
N SER A 102 -5.91 -0.67 -3.42
CA SER A 102 -4.69 -1.44 -3.11
C SER A 102 -4.77 -2.88 -3.59
N ALA A 103 -5.95 -3.50 -3.50
CA ALA A 103 -6.17 -4.87 -3.94
C ALA A 103 -6.05 -5.03 -5.46
N HIS A 104 -6.45 -4.02 -6.24
CA HIS A 104 -6.30 -4.04 -7.71
C HIS A 104 -4.82 -4.14 -8.09
N LEU A 105 -3.99 -3.28 -7.52
CA LEU A 105 -2.55 -3.26 -7.76
C LEU A 105 -1.86 -4.52 -7.21
N THR A 106 -2.27 -4.95 -6.01
CA THR A 106 -1.73 -6.18 -5.39
C THR A 106 -1.97 -7.40 -6.25
N LEU A 107 -3.19 -7.55 -6.80
CA LEU A 107 -3.53 -8.67 -7.65
C LEU A 107 -2.70 -8.66 -8.94
N GLN A 108 -2.55 -7.51 -9.59
CA GLN A 108 -1.73 -7.39 -10.80
C GLN A 108 -0.27 -7.79 -10.55
N LEU A 109 0.31 -7.31 -9.44
CA LEU A 109 1.68 -7.67 -9.04
C LEU A 109 1.80 -9.16 -8.71
N ALA A 110 0.85 -9.73 -7.98
CA ALA A 110 0.84 -11.15 -7.62
C ALA A 110 0.68 -12.02 -8.88
N HIS A 111 -0.22 -11.66 -9.78
CA HIS A 111 -0.44 -12.38 -11.04
C HIS A 111 0.82 -12.34 -11.92
N HIS A 112 1.46 -11.18 -12.05
CA HIS A 112 2.70 -11.03 -12.82
C HIS A 112 3.87 -11.86 -12.24
N THR A 113 3.89 -12.09 -10.94
CA THR A 113 4.89 -12.95 -10.27
C THR A 113 4.55 -14.44 -10.32
N GLY A 114 3.45 -14.82 -10.99
CA GLY A 114 3.00 -16.20 -11.14
C GLY A 114 2.20 -16.74 -9.97
N THR A 115 1.82 -15.89 -9.01
CA THR A 115 0.97 -16.26 -7.87
C THR A 115 -0.49 -16.43 -8.33
N THR A 116 -1.15 -17.50 -7.88
CA THR A 116 -2.57 -17.72 -8.14
C THR A 116 -3.41 -16.96 -7.12
N VAL A 117 -4.23 -16.01 -7.57
CA VAL A 117 -4.96 -15.11 -6.66
C VAL A 117 -6.44 -15.48 -6.58
N TYR A 118 -6.97 -15.54 -5.35
CA TYR A 118 -8.36 -15.78 -5.02
C TYR A 118 -8.93 -14.56 -4.29
N VAL A 119 -10.06 -14.02 -4.76
CA VAL A 119 -10.62 -12.75 -4.25
C VAL A 119 -11.99 -12.96 -3.62
N SER A 120 -12.16 -12.46 -2.40
CA SER A 120 -13.45 -12.40 -1.72
C SER A 120 -13.90 -10.94 -1.59
N THR A 121 -15.04 -10.58 -2.19
CA THR A 121 -15.58 -9.21 -2.15
C THR A 121 -17.11 -9.17 -2.29
N ARG A 122 -17.75 -8.23 -1.59
CA ARG A 122 -19.23 -8.10 -1.56
C ARG A 122 -19.83 -7.59 -2.87
N SER A 123 -19.06 -6.82 -3.63
CA SER A 123 -19.54 -6.18 -4.86
C SER A 123 -19.34 -7.10 -6.05
N LYS A 124 -20.43 -7.45 -6.75
CA LYS A 124 -20.38 -8.22 -7.98
C LYS A 124 -19.52 -7.55 -9.05
N LYS A 125 -19.62 -6.22 -9.19
CA LYS A 125 -18.74 -5.43 -10.07
C LYS A 125 -17.27 -5.64 -9.75
N HIS A 126 -16.89 -5.64 -8.48
CA HIS A 126 -15.50 -5.89 -8.08
C HIS A 126 -15.07 -7.34 -8.32
N GLN A 127 -15.98 -8.31 -8.21
CA GLN A 127 -15.67 -9.70 -8.58
C GLN A 127 -15.38 -9.81 -10.09
N ASP A 128 -16.18 -9.14 -10.92
CA ASP A 128 -15.99 -9.16 -12.38
C ASP A 128 -14.65 -8.52 -12.78
N VAL A 129 -14.29 -7.39 -12.16
CA VAL A 129 -12.99 -6.74 -12.35
C VAL A 129 -11.84 -7.62 -11.84
N ALA A 130 -12.00 -8.29 -10.69
CA ALA A 130 -10.97 -9.19 -10.18
C ALA A 130 -10.69 -10.34 -11.17
N ARG A 131 -11.74 -10.94 -11.75
CA ARG A 131 -11.61 -11.97 -12.78
C ARG A 131 -10.97 -11.43 -14.05
N SER A 132 -11.34 -10.23 -14.51
CA SER A 132 -10.74 -9.63 -15.71
C SER A 132 -9.25 -9.31 -15.53
N LEU A 133 -8.80 -9.11 -14.29
CA LEU A 133 -7.38 -8.87 -13.97
C LEU A 133 -6.58 -10.15 -13.73
N GLY A 134 -7.19 -11.34 -13.84
CA GLY A 134 -6.48 -12.63 -13.70
C GLY A 134 -6.66 -13.33 -12.35
N ALA A 135 -7.66 -12.96 -11.53
CA ALA A 135 -8.05 -13.79 -10.40
C ALA A 135 -8.50 -15.18 -10.88
N ALA A 136 -7.98 -16.23 -10.27
CA ALA A 136 -8.43 -17.60 -10.53
C ALA A 136 -9.86 -17.82 -10.03
N TRP A 137 -10.26 -17.07 -9.00
CA TRP A 137 -11.62 -17.07 -8.49
C TRP A 137 -11.95 -15.73 -7.85
N ALA A 138 -13.21 -15.30 -8.00
CA ALA A 138 -13.76 -14.18 -7.25
C ALA A 138 -15.18 -14.51 -6.77
N GLY A 139 -15.49 -14.24 -5.52
CA GLY A 139 -16.78 -14.58 -4.93
C GLY A 139 -17.22 -13.69 -3.76
N PRO A 140 -18.31 -14.07 -3.07
CA PRO A 140 -18.98 -13.23 -2.08
C PRO A 140 -18.08 -12.95 -0.87
N GLY A 141 -18.19 -11.73 -0.33
CA GLY A 141 -17.23 -11.15 0.63
C GLY A 141 -17.21 -11.76 2.04
N ASP A 142 -18.13 -12.66 2.34
CA ASP A 142 -18.33 -13.34 3.62
C ASP A 142 -18.13 -14.85 3.50
N SER A 143 -17.44 -15.30 2.45
CA SER A 143 -17.15 -16.71 2.20
C SER A 143 -15.72 -17.10 2.52
N VAL A 144 -15.57 -18.38 2.93
CA VAL A 144 -14.30 -19.10 2.91
C VAL A 144 -13.89 -19.32 1.45
N LEU A 145 -12.60 -19.24 1.17
CA LEU A 145 -12.11 -19.46 -0.19
C LEU A 145 -12.34 -20.92 -0.62
N PRO A 146 -12.58 -21.19 -1.90
CA PRO A 146 -12.86 -22.54 -2.39
C PRO A 146 -11.66 -23.49 -2.29
N VAL A 147 -10.46 -22.96 -2.02
CA VAL A 147 -9.21 -23.69 -1.93
C VAL A 147 -8.40 -23.11 -0.79
N ALA A 148 -7.68 -23.97 -0.07
CA ALA A 148 -6.68 -23.52 0.91
C ALA A 148 -5.57 -22.74 0.21
N VAL A 149 -5.30 -21.54 0.70
CA VAL A 149 -4.25 -20.63 0.19
C VAL A 149 -3.04 -20.65 1.12
N ASP A 150 -1.89 -20.24 0.59
CA ASP A 150 -0.65 -20.19 1.39
C ASP A 150 -0.62 -18.96 2.29
N SER A 151 -1.30 -17.88 1.90
CA SER A 151 -1.37 -16.64 2.68
C SER A 151 -2.61 -15.82 2.30
N CYS A 152 -3.04 -14.96 3.22
CA CYS A 152 -4.18 -14.07 3.02
C CYS A 152 -3.82 -12.60 3.31
N ILE A 153 -4.37 -11.68 2.52
CA ILE A 153 -4.33 -10.24 2.79
C ILE A 153 -5.76 -9.73 2.95
N VAL A 154 -6.04 -9.05 4.05
CA VAL A 154 -7.33 -8.42 4.33
C VAL A 154 -7.21 -6.92 4.15
N PHE A 155 -7.75 -6.39 3.05
CA PHE A 155 -7.82 -4.94 2.79
C PHE A 155 -9.13 -4.31 3.28
N ALA A 156 -10.19 -5.11 3.41
CA ALA A 156 -11.46 -4.61 3.92
C ALA A 156 -11.35 -4.26 5.42
N PRO A 157 -11.85 -3.09 5.86
CA PRO A 157 -11.82 -2.66 7.25
C PRO A 157 -12.94 -3.34 8.06
N ALA A 158 -12.98 -4.68 8.05
CA ALA A 158 -14.05 -5.48 8.62
C ALA A 158 -13.47 -6.65 9.40
N GLY A 159 -13.49 -6.55 10.73
CA GLY A 159 -12.84 -7.51 11.63
C GLY A 159 -13.41 -8.93 11.54
N ASN A 160 -14.68 -9.07 11.15
CA ASN A 160 -15.34 -10.36 10.93
C ASN A 160 -14.74 -11.17 9.75
N LEU A 161 -13.93 -10.55 8.90
CA LEU A 161 -13.24 -11.24 7.81
C LEU A 161 -11.95 -11.94 8.26
N VAL A 162 -11.38 -11.53 9.39
CA VAL A 162 -10.13 -12.12 9.90
C VAL A 162 -10.31 -13.63 10.19
N PRO A 163 -11.37 -14.08 10.88
CA PRO A 163 -11.60 -15.51 11.07
C PRO A 163 -11.78 -16.29 9.75
N LEU A 164 -12.48 -15.72 8.76
CA LEU A 164 -12.68 -16.36 7.45
C LEU A 164 -11.37 -16.49 6.67
N ALA A 165 -10.52 -15.45 6.74
CA ALA A 165 -9.20 -15.46 6.14
C ALA A 165 -8.33 -16.54 6.79
N LEU A 166 -8.30 -16.63 8.11
CA LEU A 166 -7.55 -17.66 8.84
C LEU A 166 -8.03 -19.09 8.52
N GLN A 167 -9.35 -19.30 8.37
CA GLN A 167 -9.91 -20.60 7.96
C GLN A 167 -9.52 -21.00 6.53
N SER A 168 -9.22 -20.02 5.67
CA SER A 168 -8.87 -20.26 4.27
C SER A 168 -7.37 -20.51 4.08
N VAL A 169 -6.54 -20.23 5.09
CA VAL A 169 -5.09 -20.43 5.01
C VAL A 169 -4.75 -21.88 5.37
N GLY A 170 -3.85 -22.48 4.58
CA GLY A 170 -3.32 -23.81 4.81
C GLY A 170 -2.36 -23.87 6.00
N LYS A 171 -1.83 -25.07 6.28
CA LYS A 171 -0.82 -25.23 7.34
C LYS A 171 0.42 -24.42 7.02
N GLY A 172 0.85 -23.58 7.97
CA GLY A 172 2.09 -22.81 7.86
C GLY A 172 1.98 -21.46 7.17
N GLY A 173 0.76 -20.99 6.88
CA GLY A 173 0.49 -19.64 6.37
C GLY A 173 -0.07 -18.68 7.40
#